data_AF-A0A7J2LYH1-F1
#
_entry.id   AF-A0A7J2LYH1-F1
#
_cell.length_a   1.000
_cell.length_b   1.000
_cell.length_c   1.000
_cell.angle_alpha   90.00
_cell.angle_beta   90.00
_cell.angle_gamma   90.00
#
_symmetry.space_group_name_H-M   'P 1'
#
loop_
_entity.id
_entity.type
_entity.pdbx_description
1 polymer ?
#
loop_
_entity_poly.entity_id
_entity_poly.type
_entity_poly.pdbx_seq_one_letter_code
_entity_poly.pdbx_strand_id
1 'polypeptide(L)'
;MRRALDVVSRIPRGRVITYSMLAKVLNTSPRVVGGYMAKNPYPLIVPCHRVVRADMTLGGYSFGKLIKAYILMREGVEVDLETGKVDRRALLTREELERLLRRVDLLREAIGW
;
A
#
# COMPACT_ATOMS: atom_id res chain seq x y z
N MET A 1 4.83 -12.43 -3.59
CA MET A 1 3.39 -12.09 -3.62
C MET A 1 2.73 -12.15 -2.25
N ARG A 2 2.64 -13.33 -1.59
CA ARG A 2 1.96 -13.47 -0.27
C ARG A 2 2.41 -12.44 0.77
N ARG A 3 3.71 -12.38 1.07
CA ARG A 3 4.30 -11.38 1.99
C ARG A 3 3.94 -9.94 1.64
N ALA A 4 3.80 -9.62 0.35
CA ALA A 4 3.39 -8.27 -0.07
C ALA A 4 1.96 -7.96 0.34
N LEU A 5 1.04 -8.92 0.16
CA LEU A 5 -0.36 -8.78 0.58
C LEU A 5 -0.48 -8.73 2.10
N ASP A 6 0.34 -9.50 2.83
CA ASP A 6 0.37 -9.48 4.30
C ASP A 6 0.78 -8.09 4.82
N VAL A 7 1.85 -7.52 4.28
CA VAL A 7 2.30 -6.16 4.63
C VAL A 7 1.22 -5.14 4.30
N VAL A 8 0.65 -5.20 3.09
CA VAL A 8 -0.39 -4.26 2.66
C VAL A 8 -1.65 -4.38 3.52
N SER A 9 -2.03 -5.58 3.97
CA SER A 9 -3.18 -5.82 4.86
C SER A 9 -3.07 -5.10 6.20
N ARG A 10 -1.85 -4.77 6.63
CA ARG A 10 -1.56 -4.12 7.91
C ARG A 10 -1.37 -2.62 7.82
N ILE A 11 -1.34 -2.04 6.62
CA ILE A 11 -1.26 -0.58 6.46
C ILE A 11 -2.51 0.03 7.08
N PRO A 12 -2.42 0.97 8.04
CA PRO A 12 -3.60 1.58 8.65
C PRO A 12 -4.47 2.36 7.66
N ARG A 13 -5.74 2.55 8.00
CA ARG A 13 -6.61 3.52 7.34
C ARG A 13 -5.99 4.93 7.44
N GLY A 14 -6.08 5.72 6.37
CA GLY A 14 -5.50 7.06 6.33
C GLY A 14 -3.99 7.08 6.06
N ARG A 15 -3.36 5.91 5.89
CA ARG A 15 -1.93 5.76 5.59
C ARG A 15 -1.72 5.12 4.22
N VAL A 16 -0.64 5.53 3.55
CA VAL A 16 -0.20 4.98 2.27
C VAL A 16 1.26 4.55 2.33
N ILE A 17 1.66 3.64 1.43
CA ILE A 17 3.05 3.25 1.20
C ILE A 17 3.37 3.42 -0.28
N THR A 18 4.63 3.68 -0.62
CA THR A 18 5.03 3.71 -2.03
C THR A 18 5.40 2.32 -2.54
N TYR A 19 5.24 2.08 -3.85
CA TYR A 19 5.73 0.86 -4.50
C TYR A 19 7.22 0.62 -4.23
N SER A 20 8.04 1.68 -4.18
CA SER A 20 9.48 1.57 -3.93
C SER A 20 9.82 1.21 -2.50
N MET A 21 9.11 1.76 -1.52
CA MET A 21 9.27 1.36 -0.12
C MET A 21 8.89 -0.10 0.09
N LEU A 22 7.74 -0.52 -0.45
CA LEU A 22 7.30 -1.91 -0.35
C LEU A 22 8.27 -2.86 -1.09
N ALA A 23 8.80 -2.46 -2.23
CA ALA A 23 9.78 -3.24 -2.98
C ALA A 23 11.08 -3.46 -2.19
N LYS A 24 11.59 -2.42 -1.50
CA LYS A 24 12.77 -2.52 -0.64
C LYS A 24 12.58 -3.55 0.48
N VAL A 25 11.44 -3.48 1.17
CA VAL A 25 11.08 -4.42 2.24
C VAL A 25 11.01 -5.87 1.74
N LEU A 26 10.49 -6.06 0.53
CA LEU A 26 10.28 -7.38 -0.07
C LEU A 26 11.49 -7.90 -0.85
N ASN A 27 12.60 -7.15 -0.86
CA ASN A 27 13.79 -7.41 -1.68
C ASN A 27 13.44 -7.71 -3.15
N THR A 28 12.65 -6.83 -3.77
CA THR A 28 12.19 -6.95 -5.16
C THR A 28 12.12 -5.59 -5.86
N SER A 29 11.51 -5.52 -7.05
CA SER A 29 11.35 -4.27 -7.80
C SER A 29 9.95 -3.66 -7.65
N PRO A 30 9.80 -2.33 -7.76
CA PRO A 30 8.49 -1.66 -7.76
C PRO A 30 7.52 -2.20 -8.81
N ARG A 31 8.05 -2.60 -9.98
CA ARG A 31 7.27 -3.19 -11.08
C ARG A 31 6.66 -4.53 -10.68
N VAL A 32 7.45 -5.38 -10.00
CA VAL A 32 6.98 -6.67 -9.48
C VAL A 32 5.90 -6.46 -8.40
N VAL A 33 6.08 -5.47 -7.50
CA VAL A 33 5.05 -5.09 -6.52
C VAL A 33 3.76 -4.64 -7.22
N GLY A 34 3.87 -3.83 -8.28
CA GLY A 34 2.73 -3.45 -9.12
C GLY A 34 1.96 -4.66 -9.66
N GLY A 35 2.67 -5.67 -10.14
CA GLY A 35 2.10 -6.94 -10.57
C GLY A 35 1.38 -7.69 -9.43
N TYR A 36 1.93 -7.69 -8.22
CA TYR A 36 1.26 -8.28 -7.05
C TYR A 36 -0.03 -7.54 -6.68
N MET A 37 -0.03 -6.21 -6.73
CA MET A 37 -1.21 -5.40 -6.42
C MET A 37 -2.31 -5.58 -7.47
N ALA A 38 -1.94 -5.71 -8.75
CA ALA A 38 -2.88 -5.96 -9.84
C ALA A 38 -3.56 -7.34 -9.73
N LYS A 39 -2.84 -8.33 -9.20
CA LYS A 39 -3.31 -9.72 -8.99
C LYS A 39 -3.88 -9.95 -7.58
N ASN A 40 -4.18 -8.89 -6.82
CA ASN A 40 -4.76 -9.03 -5.49
C ASN A 40 -6.16 -9.67 -5.60
N PRO A 41 -6.39 -10.90 -5.07
CA PRO A 41 -7.67 -11.60 -5.19
C PRO A 41 -8.76 -11.00 -4.28
N TYR A 42 -8.39 -10.21 -3.28
CA TYR A 42 -9.33 -9.61 -2.33
C TYR A 42 -9.12 -8.10 -2.23
N PRO A 43 -9.49 -7.31 -3.26
CA PRO A 43 -9.49 -5.86 -3.18
C PRO A 43 -10.32 -5.37 -1.99
N LEU A 44 -9.93 -4.22 -1.42
CA LEU A 44 -10.50 -3.60 -0.21
C LEU A 44 -10.22 -4.35 1.11
N ILE A 45 -10.29 -5.69 1.12
CA ILE A 45 -9.87 -6.49 2.29
C ILE A 45 -8.36 -6.41 2.44
N VAL A 46 -7.63 -6.68 1.36
CA VAL A 46 -6.22 -6.29 1.23
C VAL A 46 -6.20 -4.94 0.52
N PRO A 47 -5.87 -3.84 1.23
CA PRO A 47 -6.09 -2.48 0.74
C PRO A 47 -5.00 -2.04 -0.23
N CYS A 48 -4.91 -2.70 -1.40
CA CYS A 48 -3.91 -2.39 -2.42
C CYS A 48 -4.05 -0.97 -3.01
N HIS A 49 -5.19 -0.30 -2.80
CA HIS A 49 -5.37 1.13 -3.10
C HIS A 49 -4.45 2.04 -2.26
N ARG A 50 -3.95 1.58 -1.09
CA ARG A 50 -2.99 2.31 -0.25
C ARG A 50 -1.54 2.27 -0.77
N VAL A 51 -1.27 1.57 -1.88
CA VAL A 51 0.07 1.55 -2.50
C VAL A 51 0.14 2.56 -3.65
N VAL A 52 0.99 3.59 -3.54
CA VAL A 52 1.07 4.72 -4.47
C VAL A 52 2.47 4.85 -5.10
N ARG A 53 2.64 5.74 -6.09
CA ARG A 53 3.96 5.98 -6.71
C ARG A 53 4.88 6.75 -5.79
N ALA A 54 6.19 6.66 -6.03
CA ALA A 54 7.21 7.33 -5.22
C ALA A 54 7.12 8.87 -5.31
N ASP A 55 6.59 9.38 -6.41
CA ASP A 55 6.29 10.80 -6.65
C ASP A 55 4.96 11.24 -5.98
N MET A 56 4.35 10.40 -5.15
CA MET A 56 3.05 10.59 -4.51
C MET A 56 1.85 10.67 -5.45
N THR A 57 1.99 10.32 -6.73
CA THR A 57 0.81 10.15 -7.59
C THR A 57 0.13 8.80 -7.35
N LEU A 58 -1.18 8.72 -7.58
CA LEU A 58 -2.00 7.53 -7.35
C LEU A 58 -1.42 6.24 -7.96
N GLY A 59 -0.83 6.30 -9.16
CA GLY A 59 -0.45 5.11 -9.91
C GLY A 59 -1.64 4.32 -10.47
N GLY A 60 -1.41 3.07 -10.87
CA GLY A 60 -2.46 2.21 -11.43
C GLY A 60 -3.36 1.58 -10.36
N TYR A 61 -4.56 1.19 -10.77
CA TYR A 61 -5.50 0.42 -9.96
C TYR A 61 -6.40 -0.41 -10.87
N SER A 62 -6.69 -1.66 -10.51
CA SER A 62 -7.49 -2.58 -11.36
C SER A 62 -8.90 -2.07 -11.64
N PHE A 63 -9.44 -1.22 -10.76
CA PHE A 63 -10.76 -0.58 -10.92
C PHE A 63 -10.67 0.88 -11.38
N GLY A 64 -9.50 1.33 -11.84
CA GLY A 64 -9.28 2.70 -12.31
C GLY A 64 -8.88 3.71 -11.22
N LYS A 65 -8.23 4.79 -11.64
CA LYS A 65 -7.61 5.79 -10.75
C LYS A 65 -8.63 6.57 -9.92
N LEU A 66 -9.79 6.90 -10.50
CA LEU A 66 -10.84 7.64 -9.80
C LEU A 66 -11.40 6.85 -8.62
N ILE A 67 -11.60 5.54 -8.79
CA ILE A 67 -12.04 4.66 -7.70
C ILE A 67 -10.97 4.59 -6.61
N LYS A 68 -9.68 4.48 -6.99
CA LYS A 68 -8.57 4.52 -6.02
C LYS A 68 -8.58 5.81 -5.20
N ALA A 69 -8.72 6.96 -5.86
CA ALA A 69 -8.79 8.27 -5.21
C ALA A 69 -9.98 8.36 -4.25
N TYR A 70 -11.17 7.98 -4.71
CA TYR A 70 -12.39 7.99 -3.90
C TYR A 70 -12.27 7.15 -2.63
N ILE A 71 -11.69 5.95 -2.72
CA ILE A 71 -11.48 5.10 -1.54
C ILE A 71 -10.49 5.77 -0.57
N LEU A 72 -9.37 6.29 -1.06
CA LEU A 72 -8.39 7.01 -0.24
C LEU A 72 -8.99 8.24 0.47
N MET A 73 -9.77 9.04 -0.25
CA MET A 73 -10.47 10.20 0.31
C MET A 73 -11.45 9.80 1.40
N ARG A 74 -12.21 8.72 1.20
CA ARG A 74 -13.06 8.17 2.25
C ARG A 74 -12.26 7.73 3.48
N GLU A 75 -11.03 7.29 3.30
CA GLU A 75 -10.12 6.92 4.39
C GLU A 75 -9.48 8.13 5.11
N GLY A 76 -9.78 9.35 4.68
CA GLY A 76 -9.23 10.58 5.25
C GLY A 76 -7.92 11.00 4.60
N VAL A 77 -7.58 10.47 3.43
CA VAL A 77 -6.38 10.87 2.67
C VAL A 77 -6.78 11.91 1.62
N GLU A 78 -6.20 13.10 1.69
CA GLU A 78 -6.41 14.12 0.66
C GLU A 78 -5.75 13.69 -0.67
N VAL A 79 -6.50 13.84 -1.75
CA VAL A 79 -6.05 13.54 -3.12
C VAL A 79 -6.51 14.67 -4.03
N ASP A 80 -5.56 15.30 -4.70
CA ASP A 80 -5.82 16.22 -5.80
C ASP A 80 -6.31 15.39 -7.00
N LEU A 81 -7.55 15.61 -7.43
CA LEU A 81 -8.19 14.85 -8.51
C LEU A 81 -7.72 15.29 -9.90
N GLU A 82 -7.19 16.50 -10.05
CA GLU A 82 -6.66 17.00 -11.31
C GLU A 82 -5.28 16.40 -11.58
N THR A 83 -4.38 16.47 -10.59
CA THR A 83 -3.00 15.99 -10.73
C THR A 83 -2.82 14.53 -10.33
N GLY A 84 -3.78 13.96 -9.58
CA GLY A 84 -3.68 12.63 -8.97
C GLY A 84 -2.65 12.55 -7.85
N LYS A 85 -2.24 13.69 -7.28
CA LYS A 85 -1.30 13.75 -6.15
C LYS A 85 -2.01 13.42 -4.84
N VAL A 86 -1.39 12.53 -4.07
CA VAL A 86 -1.82 12.13 -2.75
C VAL A 86 -1.03 12.94 -1.71
N ASP A 87 -1.69 13.44 -0.67
CA ASP A 87 -1.01 14.18 0.39
C ASP A 87 0.10 13.33 1.02
N ARG A 88 1.31 13.90 1.07
CA ARG A 88 2.50 13.27 1.61
C ARG A 88 2.40 13.00 3.11
N ARG A 89 1.54 13.71 3.84
CA ARG A 89 1.29 13.42 5.27
C ARG A 89 0.71 12.02 5.49
N ALA A 90 0.01 11.47 4.50
CA ALA A 90 -0.49 10.10 4.57
C ALA A 90 0.61 9.04 4.40
N LEU A 91 1.80 9.39 3.89
CA LEU A 91 2.88 8.43 3.70
C LEU A 91 3.37 7.88 5.03
N LEU A 92 3.47 6.55 5.14
CA LEU A 92 4.05 5.89 6.32
C LEU A 92 5.46 6.41 6.60
N THR A 93 5.73 6.73 7.85
CA THR A 93 7.11 7.01 8.29
C THR A 93 7.92 5.72 8.34
N ARG A 94 9.25 5.87 8.48
CA ARG A 94 10.14 4.72 8.65
C ARG A 94 9.80 3.94 9.92
N GLU A 95 9.54 4.64 11.01
CA GLU A 95 9.22 4.07 12.33
C GLU A 95 7.89 3.30 12.28
N GLU A 96 6.89 3.84 11.58
CA GLU A 96 5.61 3.17 11.39
C GLU A 96 5.73 1.91 10.54
N LEU A 97 6.51 1.97 9.46
CA LEU A 97 6.78 0.82 8.61
C LEU A 97 7.50 -0.27 9.40
N GLU A 98 8.55 0.06 10.15
CA GLU A 98 9.28 -0.91 10.98
C GLU A 98 8.37 -1.55 12.03
N ARG A 99 7.51 -0.77 12.69
CA ARG A 99 6.52 -1.29 13.65
C ARG A 99 5.52 -2.24 12.98
N LEU A 100 5.05 -1.90 11.79
CA LEU A 100 4.14 -2.74 11.00
C LEU A 100 4.82 -4.06 10.63
N LEU A 101 6.07 -4.02 10.14
CA LEU A 101 6.80 -5.22 9.73
C LEU A 101 7.05 -6.17 10.90
N ARG A 102 7.45 -5.66 12.06
CA ARG A 102 7.57 -6.47 13.28
C ARG A 102 6.26 -7.20 13.61
N ARG A 103 5.11 -6.54 13.46
CA ARG A 103 3.81 -7.19 13.69
C ARG A 103 3.49 -8.27 12.66
N VAL A 104 3.87 -8.08 11.39
CA VAL A 104 3.69 -9.08 10.33
C VAL A 104 4.54 -10.31 10.62
N ASP A 105 5.81 -10.12 10.98
CA ASP A 105 6.73 -11.22 11.24
C ASP A 105 6.33 -12.00 12.51
N LEU A 106 5.97 -11.31 13.61
CA LEU A 106 5.46 -11.94 14.84
C LEU A 106 4.20 -12.77 14.60
N LEU A 107 3.28 -12.27 13.77
CA LEU A 107 2.08 -13.03 13.43
C LEU A 107 2.44 -14.33 12.73
N ARG A 108 3.34 -14.30 11.74
CA ARG A 108 3.77 -15.49 10.99
C ARG A 108 4.41 -16.54 11.90
N GLU A 109 5.26 -16.11 12.84
CA GLU A 109 5.82 -16.99 13.87
C GLU A 109 4.72 -17.64 14.72
N ALA A 110 3.73 -16.84 15.18
CA ALA A 110 2.64 -17.34 16.02
C ALA A 110 1.70 -18.34 15.32
N ILE A 111 1.53 -18.22 13.99
CA ILE A 111 0.72 -19.16 13.21
C ILE A 111 1.51 -20.36 12.68
N GLY A 112 2.83 -20.43 12.90
CA GLY A 112 3.70 -21.54 12.47
C GLY A 112 4.04 -21.55 10.97
N TRP A 113 4.23 -20.38 10.35
CA TRP A 113 4.51 -20.21 8.91
C TRP A 113 5.86 -19.55 8.59
#